data_AF-A0A3D1BSR0-F1
#
_entry.id   AF-A0A3D1BSR0-F1
#
_cell.length_a   1.000
_cell.length_b   1.000
_cell.length_c   1.000
_cell.angle_alpha   90.00
_cell.angle_beta   90.00
_cell.angle_gamma   90.00
#
_symmetry.space_group_name_H-M   'P 1'
#
loop_
_entity.id
_entity.type
_entity.pdbx_description
1 polymer ?
#
loop_
_entity_poly.entity_id
_entity_poly.type
_entity_poly.pdbx_seq_one_letter_code
_entity_poly.pdbx_strand_id
1 'polypeptide(L)'
;MTKKTYIYKNFERFWHWNHALLIFFLALTGFEIHGVFTIFGFENAVNWHNIAAWAFLILIVFTIFWHFVTGEWKQYIPTTRFLKAQFSYYISGIFKGAPHPTHKTIYNKFNPLQRLIYLGLKLLVIPVMVLTGFIYMFYLYPYKSIQLNGLTAIALVHTLGAFMLLTFVIAHIYLTTTGDRPLTSIKAMLTGWEVVDIDPEEERMKHLSEAINSSAAGYYRINNKGEIIDVNNTWLNMYNCNDRDKIIGQHYSKTRYDDDRSLLDNMVERALQGESFSGIPVTRRCMDDSKAHHLLSMNPVLEDDLITCIEGFILELDESMPFPEHLDHVIRDSSAGYYRIDNQGILMEVNEAWLSLYKYDSMEEVIGRHYSITRTPEEMDKLDDTFQKVLKGESITSSIAKRFCRDGSEGKHILSANPVYEGNRIVGMEGFILDISDLEF
;
A
#
# COMPACT_ATOMS: atom_id res chain seq x y z
N MET A 1 -8.20 -16.34 6.24
CA MET A 1 -9.37 -16.65 5.39
C MET A 1 -8.95 -16.67 3.93
N THR A 2 -9.55 -17.46 3.04
CA THR A 2 -9.17 -17.47 1.62
C THR A 2 -10.04 -16.51 0.80
N LYS A 3 -9.44 -15.55 0.09
CA LYS A 3 -10.15 -14.64 -0.83
C LYS A 3 -9.63 -14.82 -2.25
N LYS A 4 -10.53 -14.71 -3.23
CA LYS A 4 -10.16 -14.74 -4.65
C LYS A 4 -9.74 -13.34 -5.05
N THR A 5 -8.45 -13.16 -5.31
CA THR A 5 -7.84 -11.86 -5.54
C THR A 5 -7.24 -11.78 -6.94
N TYR A 6 -7.41 -10.63 -7.60
CA TYR A 6 -6.80 -10.39 -8.91
C TYR A 6 -5.36 -9.93 -8.74
N ILE A 7 -4.41 -10.85 -8.96
CA ILE A 7 -2.98 -10.61 -8.68
C ILE A 7 -2.20 -10.30 -9.96
N TYR A 8 -2.50 -11.02 -11.04
CA TYR A 8 -1.73 -10.93 -12.28
C TYR A 8 -2.50 -10.13 -13.33
N LYS A 9 -2.00 -8.93 -13.63
CA LYS A 9 -2.62 -8.01 -14.61
C LYS A 9 -2.54 -8.61 -16.02
N ASN A 10 -3.46 -8.22 -16.92
CA ASN A 10 -3.53 -8.73 -18.30
C ASN A 10 -2.18 -8.65 -19.02
N PHE A 11 -1.51 -7.49 -18.92
CA PHE A 11 -0.21 -7.27 -19.55
C PHE A 11 0.87 -8.20 -18.99
N GLU A 12 0.92 -8.40 -17.66
CA GLU A 12 1.90 -9.30 -17.03
C GLU A 12 1.77 -10.73 -17.54
N ARG A 13 0.52 -11.20 -17.70
CA ARG A 13 0.24 -12.54 -18.24
C ARG A 13 0.65 -12.64 -19.71
N PHE A 14 0.23 -11.67 -20.53
CA PHE A 14 0.63 -11.61 -21.93
C PHE A 14 2.15 -11.62 -22.08
N TRP A 15 2.83 -10.71 -21.39
CA TRP A 15 4.28 -10.60 -21.37
C TRP A 15 4.96 -11.92 -20.99
N HIS A 16 4.53 -12.52 -19.88
CA HIS A 16 5.11 -13.76 -19.37
C HIS A 16 4.99 -14.90 -20.39
N TRP A 17 3.80 -15.10 -20.98
CA TRP A 17 3.58 -16.16 -21.95
C TRP A 17 4.35 -15.96 -23.26
N ASN A 18 4.52 -14.70 -23.71
CA ASN A 18 5.39 -14.40 -24.86
C ASN A 18 6.86 -14.71 -24.55
N HIS A 19 7.34 -14.37 -23.35
CA HIS A 19 8.69 -14.76 -22.92
C HIS A 19 8.87 -16.28 -22.89
N ALA A 20 7.91 -17.01 -22.30
CA ALA A 20 7.96 -18.46 -22.24
C ALA A 20 8.03 -19.07 -23.65
N LEU A 21 7.14 -18.64 -24.56
CA LEU A 21 7.12 -19.09 -25.94
C LEU A 21 8.47 -18.89 -26.65
N LEU A 22 9.04 -17.69 -26.53
CA LEU A 22 10.33 -17.36 -27.15
C LEU A 22 11.48 -18.18 -26.56
N ILE A 23 11.53 -18.37 -25.24
CA ILE A 23 12.56 -19.18 -24.59
C ILE A 23 12.48 -20.63 -25.06
N PHE A 24 11.28 -21.22 -25.14
CA PHE A 24 11.11 -22.58 -25.66
C PHE A 24 11.51 -22.70 -27.13
N PHE A 25 11.17 -21.71 -27.95
CA PHE A 25 11.53 -21.73 -29.37
C PHE A 25 13.03 -21.52 -29.59
N LEU A 26 13.68 -20.68 -28.78
CA LEU A 26 15.14 -20.54 -28.74
C LEU A 26 15.83 -21.83 -28.32
N ALA A 27 15.28 -22.54 -27.32
CA ALA A 27 15.79 -23.85 -26.91
C ALA A 27 15.64 -24.90 -28.03
N LEU A 28 14.47 -24.96 -28.66
CA LEU A 28 14.19 -25.87 -29.79
C LEU A 28 15.18 -25.66 -30.94
N THR A 29 15.30 -24.43 -31.42
CA THR A 29 16.22 -24.07 -32.50
C THR A 29 17.68 -24.24 -32.10
N GLY A 30 18.03 -23.93 -30.83
CA GLY A 30 19.38 -24.13 -30.30
C GLY A 30 19.80 -25.60 -30.30
N PHE A 31 18.94 -26.52 -29.85
CA PHE A 31 19.23 -27.96 -29.89
C PHE A 31 19.39 -28.48 -31.33
N GLU A 32 18.62 -27.97 -32.29
CA GLU A 32 18.78 -28.30 -33.70
C GLU A 32 20.10 -27.78 -34.29
N ILE A 33 20.51 -26.55 -33.95
CA ILE A 33 21.82 -25.99 -34.34
C ILE A 33 22.97 -26.86 -33.81
N HIS A 34 22.81 -27.43 -32.62
CA HIS A 34 23.75 -28.37 -32.01
C HIS A 34 23.63 -29.82 -32.56
N GLY A 35 22.73 -30.08 -33.50
CA GLY A 35 22.62 -31.36 -34.22
C GLY A 35 21.90 -32.48 -33.46
N VAL A 36 21.11 -32.16 -32.43
CA VAL A 36 20.37 -33.18 -31.66
C VAL A 36 19.25 -33.83 -32.47
N PHE A 37 18.62 -33.05 -33.35
CA PHE A 37 17.55 -33.48 -34.25
C PHE A 37 17.53 -32.57 -35.49
N THR A 38 16.65 -32.85 -36.45
CA THR A 38 16.48 -32.02 -37.66
C THR A 38 15.00 -31.84 -37.97
N ILE A 39 14.51 -30.60 -37.92
CA ILE A 39 13.12 -30.20 -38.19
C ILE A 39 13.10 -29.14 -39.30
N PHE A 40 13.91 -28.09 -39.18
CA PHE A 40 13.98 -26.96 -40.12
C PHE A 40 15.19 -27.05 -41.07
N GLY A 41 16.24 -27.78 -40.67
CA GLY A 41 17.56 -27.76 -41.31
C GLY A 41 18.46 -26.65 -40.73
N PHE A 42 19.77 -26.89 -40.67
CA PHE A 42 20.74 -26.04 -39.94
C PHE A 42 20.61 -24.54 -40.27
N GLU A 43 20.60 -24.19 -41.56
CA GLU A 43 20.51 -22.79 -42.00
C GLU A 43 19.21 -22.12 -41.52
N ASN A 44 18.08 -22.79 -41.69
CA ASN A 44 16.79 -22.28 -41.23
C ASN A 44 16.71 -22.23 -39.70
N ALA A 45 17.26 -23.22 -39.00
CA ALA A 45 17.31 -23.22 -37.54
C ALA A 45 18.09 -22.01 -37.01
N VAL A 46 19.25 -21.67 -37.60
CA VAL A 46 20.00 -20.45 -37.29
C VAL A 46 19.19 -19.19 -37.58
N ASN A 47 18.53 -19.11 -38.74
CA ASN A 47 17.70 -17.95 -39.10
C ASN A 47 16.54 -17.76 -38.11
N TRP A 48 15.81 -18.82 -37.78
CA TRP A 48 14.71 -18.78 -36.82
C TRP A 48 15.19 -18.46 -35.40
N HIS A 49 16.34 -19.01 -34.99
CA HIS A 49 16.97 -18.68 -33.71
C HIS A 49 17.29 -17.19 -33.62
N ASN A 50 17.86 -16.61 -34.68
CA ASN A 50 18.21 -15.20 -34.73
C ASN A 50 16.96 -14.30 -34.70
N ILE A 51 15.91 -14.64 -35.45
CA ILE A 51 14.63 -13.91 -35.43
C ILE A 51 14.02 -13.94 -34.02
N ALA A 52 14.01 -15.12 -33.38
CA ALA A 52 13.48 -15.29 -32.04
C ALA A 52 14.31 -14.52 -31.00
N ALA A 53 15.63 -14.48 -31.15
CA ALA A 53 16.52 -13.70 -30.29
C ALA A 53 16.25 -12.20 -30.40
N TRP A 54 16.06 -11.68 -31.62
CA TRP A 54 15.64 -10.29 -31.82
C TRP A 54 14.26 -9.98 -31.23
N ALA A 55 13.28 -10.88 -31.44
CA ALA A 55 11.97 -10.73 -30.83
C ALA A 55 12.04 -10.73 -29.30
N PHE A 56 12.89 -11.58 -28.71
CA PHE A 56 13.12 -11.64 -27.27
C PHE A 56 13.80 -10.36 -26.74
N LEU A 57 14.78 -9.81 -27.47
CA LEU A 57 15.41 -8.53 -27.13
C LEU A 57 14.42 -7.37 -27.14
N ILE A 58 13.59 -7.28 -28.17
CA ILE A 58 12.53 -6.26 -28.26
C ILE A 58 11.59 -6.41 -27.05
N LEU A 59 11.16 -7.64 -26.74
CA LEU A 59 10.31 -7.90 -25.58
C LEU A 59 11.00 -7.48 -24.27
N ILE A 60 12.28 -7.78 -24.07
CA ILE A 60 13.07 -7.33 -22.90
C ILE A 60 13.06 -5.81 -22.78
N VAL A 61 13.29 -5.06 -23.86
CA VAL A 61 13.31 -3.59 -23.81
C VAL A 61 11.95 -3.05 -23.36
N PHE A 62 10.85 -3.55 -23.94
CA PHE A 62 9.49 -3.19 -23.49
C PHE A 62 9.23 -3.57 -22.03
N THR A 63 9.76 -4.71 -21.60
CA THR A 63 9.64 -5.20 -20.22
C THR A 63 10.31 -4.25 -19.24
N ILE A 64 11.54 -3.83 -19.55
CA ILE A 64 12.33 -2.93 -18.71
C ILE A 64 11.58 -1.61 -18.59
N PHE A 65 11.18 -1.01 -19.72
CA PHE A 65 10.39 0.22 -19.74
C PHE A 65 9.14 0.10 -18.87
N TRP A 66 8.37 -0.98 -19.06
CA TRP A 66 7.13 -1.18 -18.32
C TRP A 66 7.35 -1.36 -16.81
N HIS A 67 8.37 -2.12 -16.40
CA HIS A 67 8.69 -2.29 -14.97
C HIS A 67 9.01 -0.96 -14.29
N PHE A 68 9.68 -0.04 -15.00
CA PHE A 68 9.95 1.30 -14.49
C PHE A 68 8.68 2.15 -14.41
N VAL A 69 7.89 2.23 -15.49
CA VAL A 69 6.67 3.05 -15.55
C VAL A 69 5.63 2.62 -14.53
N THR A 70 5.46 1.33 -14.30
CA THR A 70 4.46 0.79 -13.36
C THR A 70 4.95 0.66 -11.92
N GLY A 71 6.25 0.86 -11.67
CA GLY A 71 6.84 0.62 -10.35
C GLY A 71 6.93 -0.85 -9.95
N GLU A 72 6.57 -1.79 -10.83
CA GLU A 72 6.57 -3.24 -10.54
C GLU A 72 8.00 -3.79 -10.31
N TRP A 73 9.04 -3.02 -10.67
CA TRP A 73 10.42 -3.32 -10.31
C TRP A 73 10.65 -3.47 -8.79
N LYS A 74 9.87 -2.75 -7.96
CA LYS A 74 9.97 -2.80 -6.49
C LYS A 74 9.73 -4.20 -5.92
N GLN A 75 8.97 -5.05 -6.63
CA GLN A 75 8.69 -6.43 -6.22
C GLN A 75 9.93 -7.35 -6.32
N TYR A 76 10.94 -6.94 -7.09
CA TYR A 76 12.18 -7.70 -7.31
C TYR A 76 13.29 -7.32 -6.34
N ILE A 77 13.06 -6.36 -5.44
CA ILE A 77 14.06 -5.95 -4.43
C ILE A 77 14.30 -7.14 -3.49
N PRO A 78 15.54 -7.67 -3.42
CA PRO A 78 15.84 -8.85 -2.62
C PRO A 78 15.74 -8.55 -1.13
N THR A 79 15.44 -9.58 -0.34
CA THR A 79 15.51 -9.52 1.13
C THR A 79 16.15 -10.79 1.65
N THR A 80 16.91 -10.68 2.74
CA THR A 80 17.52 -11.83 3.42
C THR A 80 16.60 -12.46 4.46
N ARG A 81 15.53 -11.75 4.84
CA ARG A 81 14.52 -12.22 5.79
C ARG A 81 13.85 -13.47 5.24
N PHE A 82 13.72 -14.51 6.08
CA PHE A 82 13.14 -15.82 5.73
C PHE A 82 13.85 -16.63 4.62
N LEU A 83 15.03 -16.23 4.12
CA LEU A 83 15.74 -17.02 3.10
C LEU A 83 16.07 -18.45 3.59
N LYS A 84 16.60 -18.59 4.81
CA LYS A 84 16.91 -19.90 5.41
C LYS A 84 15.66 -20.77 5.56
N ALA A 85 14.55 -20.16 5.97
CA ALA A 85 13.27 -20.84 6.09
C ALA A 85 12.77 -21.31 4.71
N GLN A 86 12.90 -20.48 3.67
CA GLN A 86 12.52 -20.86 2.30
C GLN A 86 13.36 -21.98 1.72
N PHE A 87 14.67 -21.96 1.92
CA PHE A 87 15.53 -23.08 1.52
C PHE A 87 15.11 -24.38 2.21
N SER A 88 14.90 -24.34 3.53
CA SER A 88 14.49 -25.51 4.32
C SER A 88 13.11 -26.03 3.89
N TYR A 89 12.19 -25.12 3.57
CA TYR A 89 10.86 -25.43 3.07
C TYR A 89 10.93 -26.22 1.75
N TYR A 90 11.61 -25.69 0.72
CA TYR A 90 11.66 -26.37 -0.58
C TYR A 90 12.47 -27.67 -0.58
N ILE A 91 13.49 -27.80 0.28
CA ILE A 91 14.31 -29.02 0.34
C ILE A 91 13.58 -30.15 1.08
N SER A 92 12.91 -29.86 2.21
CA SER A 92 12.30 -30.89 3.06
C SER A 92 10.91 -30.55 3.58
N GLY A 93 10.64 -29.28 3.90
CA GLY A 93 9.39 -28.87 4.54
C GLY A 93 8.15 -29.18 3.69
N ILE A 94 8.22 -28.98 2.37
CA ILE A 94 7.10 -29.20 1.44
C ILE A 94 6.62 -30.65 1.44
N PHE A 95 7.55 -31.61 1.54
CA PHE A 95 7.24 -33.04 1.59
C PHE A 95 6.68 -33.47 2.95
N LYS A 96 6.81 -32.62 3.97
CA LYS A 96 6.29 -32.86 5.33
C LYS A 96 4.99 -32.11 5.61
N GLY A 97 4.42 -31.42 4.61
CA GLY A 97 3.22 -30.60 4.78
C GLY A 97 3.45 -29.38 5.67
N ALA A 98 4.68 -28.89 5.80
CA ALA A 98 4.95 -27.67 6.54
C ALA A 98 4.21 -26.48 5.89
N PRO A 99 3.75 -25.47 6.66
CA PRO A 99 3.18 -24.26 6.08
C PRO A 99 4.25 -23.46 5.32
N HIS A 100 3.85 -22.77 4.26
CA HIS A 100 4.76 -21.94 3.47
C HIS A 100 5.24 -20.73 4.32
N PRO A 101 6.55 -20.47 4.46
CA PRO A 101 7.13 -19.43 5.34
C PRO A 101 6.70 -17.98 5.09
N THR A 102 6.05 -17.68 3.97
CA THR A 102 5.59 -16.35 3.60
C THR A 102 4.24 -16.39 2.93
N HIS A 103 3.39 -15.40 3.21
CA HIS A 103 2.12 -15.21 2.51
C HIS A 103 2.31 -14.34 1.27
N LYS A 104 1.60 -14.70 0.20
CA LYS A 104 1.61 -13.95 -1.05
C LYS A 104 0.57 -12.85 -0.97
N THR A 105 0.89 -11.66 -1.46
CA THR A 105 -0.09 -10.56 -1.56
C THR A 105 0.02 -9.89 -2.93
N ILE A 106 -0.93 -9.00 -3.27
CA ILE A 106 -0.87 -8.23 -4.54
C ILE A 106 0.43 -7.40 -4.65
N TYR A 107 0.95 -6.94 -3.51
CA TYR A 107 2.09 -6.03 -3.40
C TYR A 107 3.39 -6.81 -3.20
N ASN A 108 3.28 -8.06 -2.71
CA ASN A 108 4.38 -8.98 -2.52
C ASN A 108 4.09 -10.33 -3.20
N LYS A 109 4.27 -10.34 -4.53
CA LYS A 109 3.99 -11.52 -5.38
C LYS A 109 5.03 -12.63 -5.26
N PHE A 110 6.25 -12.32 -4.80
CA PHE A 110 7.40 -13.21 -4.83
C PHE A 110 8.00 -13.44 -3.45
N ASN A 111 8.26 -14.71 -3.13
CA ASN A 111 8.97 -15.05 -1.91
C ASN A 111 10.46 -14.65 -1.97
N PRO A 112 11.17 -14.56 -0.83
CA PRO A 112 12.56 -14.11 -0.77
C PRO A 112 13.52 -14.88 -1.69
N LEU A 113 13.35 -16.21 -1.80
CA LEU A 113 14.18 -17.05 -2.66
C LEU A 113 13.92 -16.77 -4.15
N GLN A 114 12.64 -16.65 -4.53
CA GLN A 114 12.25 -16.30 -5.90
C GLN A 114 12.81 -14.94 -6.31
N ARG A 115 12.74 -13.92 -5.44
CA ARG A 115 13.33 -12.59 -5.71
C ARG A 115 14.82 -12.67 -6.03
N LEU A 116 15.57 -13.46 -5.26
CA LEU A 116 17.01 -13.66 -5.47
C LEU A 116 17.29 -14.38 -6.81
N ILE A 117 16.52 -15.44 -7.11
CA ILE A 117 16.66 -16.19 -8.37
C ILE A 117 16.34 -15.28 -9.57
N TYR A 118 15.25 -14.53 -9.52
CA TYR A 118 14.87 -13.60 -10.59
C TYR A 118 15.87 -12.46 -10.76
N LEU A 119 16.45 -11.97 -9.67
CA LEU A 119 17.53 -10.98 -9.73
C LEU A 119 18.76 -11.57 -10.45
N GLY A 120 19.17 -12.79 -10.08
CA GLY A 120 20.27 -13.49 -10.76
C GLY A 120 19.98 -13.73 -12.24
N LEU A 121 18.75 -14.13 -12.59
CA LEU A 121 18.34 -14.29 -13.99
C LEU A 121 18.48 -12.97 -14.77
N LYS A 122 18.01 -11.85 -14.20
CA LYS A 122 18.01 -10.53 -14.83
C LYS A 122 19.41 -9.89 -14.93
N LEU A 123 20.26 -10.06 -13.92
CA LEU A 123 21.56 -9.38 -13.85
C LEU A 123 22.74 -10.23 -14.34
N LEU A 124 22.59 -11.55 -14.40
CA LEU A 124 23.66 -12.46 -14.79
C LEU A 124 23.29 -13.23 -16.05
N VAL A 125 22.27 -14.09 -15.98
CA VAL A 125 21.99 -15.07 -17.06
C VAL A 125 21.55 -14.37 -18.34
N ILE A 126 20.56 -13.49 -18.28
CA ILE A 126 20.04 -12.79 -19.47
C ILE A 126 21.14 -11.92 -20.11
N PRO A 127 21.89 -11.07 -19.37
CA PRO A 127 22.99 -10.31 -19.96
C PRO A 127 24.06 -11.18 -20.61
N VAL A 128 24.45 -12.30 -19.98
CA VAL A 128 25.42 -13.24 -20.57
C VAL A 128 24.90 -13.83 -21.88
N MET A 129 23.65 -14.29 -21.91
CA MET A 129 23.03 -14.85 -23.12
C MET A 129 22.93 -13.83 -24.24
N VAL A 130 22.51 -12.60 -23.91
CA VAL A 130 22.41 -11.49 -24.85
C VAL A 130 23.78 -11.14 -25.42
N LEU A 131 24.78 -10.90 -24.57
CA LEU A 131 26.12 -10.51 -25.00
C LEU A 131 26.79 -11.59 -25.86
N THR A 132 26.76 -12.84 -25.41
CA THR A 132 27.36 -13.95 -26.16
C THR A 132 26.62 -14.23 -27.47
N GLY A 133 25.29 -14.11 -27.50
CA GLY A 133 24.49 -14.21 -28.72
C GLY A 133 24.78 -13.08 -29.72
N PHE A 134 24.92 -11.84 -29.25
CA PHE A 134 25.34 -10.71 -30.08
C PHE A 134 26.73 -10.93 -30.66
N ILE A 135 27.70 -11.39 -29.86
CA ILE A 135 29.04 -11.68 -30.38
C ILE A 135 28.97 -12.75 -31.47
N TYR A 136 28.11 -13.77 -31.33
CA TYR A 136 27.90 -14.75 -32.38
C TYR A 136 27.31 -14.17 -33.66
N MET A 137 26.26 -13.36 -33.56
CA MET A 137 25.60 -12.74 -34.72
C MET A 137 26.54 -11.82 -35.50
N PHE A 138 27.43 -11.11 -34.82
CA PHE A 138 28.31 -10.11 -35.42
C PHE A 138 29.76 -10.57 -35.54
N TYR A 139 30.07 -11.84 -35.28
CA TYR A 139 31.44 -12.37 -35.31
C TYR A 139 32.18 -12.07 -36.63
N LEU A 140 31.45 -12.09 -37.76
CA LEU A 140 31.99 -11.83 -39.10
C LEU A 140 31.81 -10.37 -39.58
N TYR A 141 31.18 -9.50 -38.78
CA TYR A 141 30.82 -8.14 -39.17
C TYR A 141 31.69 -7.08 -38.46
N PRO A 142 32.15 -6.00 -39.15
CA PRO A 142 32.11 -5.74 -40.59
C PRO A 142 33.48 -6.01 -41.23
N TYR A 143 33.69 -7.14 -41.92
CA TYR A 143 34.82 -7.50 -42.82
C TYR A 143 36.28 -7.33 -42.29
N LYS A 144 36.47 -6.68 -41.15
CA LYS A 144 37.62 -6.67 -40.24
C LYS A 144 37.11 -7.28 -38.95
N SER A 145 36.90 -8.60 -38.97
CA SER A 145 36.50 -9.34 -37.78
C SER A 145 37.44 -8.94 -36.65
N ILE A 146 36.89 -8.56 -35.49
CA ILE A 146 37.66 -8.66 -34.26
C ILE A 146 38.09 -10.12 -34.23
N GLN A 147 39.38 -10.41 -34.44
CA GLN A 147 39.94 -11.75 -34.26
C GLN A 147 39.90 -12.04 -32.77
N LEU A 148 38.69 -12.28 -32.25
CA LEU A 148 38.48 -12.75 -30.90
C LEU A 148 39.02 -14.17 -30.86
N ASN A 149 40.29 -14.29 -30.47
CA ASN A 149 40.83 -15.54 -29.97
C ASN A 149 39.92 -15.98 -28.82
N GLY A 150 39.03 -16.95 -29.06
CA GLY A 150 38.06 -17.38 -28.05
C GLY A 150 36.62 -17.61 -28.51
N LEU A 151 36.32 -17.73 -29.81
CA LEU A 151 34.97 -18.14 -30.27
C LEU A 151 34.49 -19.42 -29.57
N THR A 152 35.39 -20.39 -29.35
CA THR A 152 35.10 -21.60 -28.56
C THR A 152 34.72 -21.29 -27.12
N ALA A 153 35.38 -20.34 -26.47
CA ALA A 153 35.04 -19.95 -25.10
C ALA A 153 33.65 -19.28 -25.05
N ILE A 154 33.36 -18.40 -26.01
CA ILE A 154 32.05 -17.74 -26.14
C ILE A 154 30.96 -18.78 -26.39
N ALA A 155 31.23 -19.77 -27.24
CA ALA A 155 30.35 -20.92 -27.49
C ALA A 155 30.00 -21.65 -26.20
N LEU A 156 31.03 -22.03 -25.45
CA LEU A 156 30.88 -22.76 -24.20
C LEU A 156 30.09 -21.95 -23.17
N VAL A 157 30.36 -20.64 -23.06
CA VAL A 157 29.62 -19.74 -22.15
C VAL A 157 28.16 -19.60 -22.58
N HIS A 158 27.88 -19.44 -23.88
CA HIS A 158 26.51 -19.34 -24.40
C HIS A 158 25.73 -20.63 -24.15
N THR A 159 26.33 -21.78 -24.49
CA THR A 159 25.72 -23.10 -24.27
C THR A 159 25.51 -23.38 -22.77
N LEU A 160 26.48 -23.03 -21.91
CA LEU A 160 26.32 -23.14 -20.46
C LEU A 160 25.16 -22.28 -19.95
N GLY A 161 25.07 -21.03 -20.39
CA GLY A 161 23.97 -20.13 -20.05
C GLY A 161 22.61 -20.68 -20.52
N ALA A 162 22.56 -21.28 -21.71
CA ALA A 162 21.36 -21.94 -22.23
C ALA A 162 20.91 -23.12 -21.34
N PHE A 163 21.85 -23.96 -20.88
CA PHE A 163 21.54 -25.05 -19.94
C PHE A 163 21.13 -24.55 -18.55
N MET A 164 21.70 -23.44 -18.07
CA MET A 164 21.25 -22.80 -16.83
C MET A 164 19.81 -22.28 -16.96
N LEU A 165 19.48 -21.64 -18.09
CA LEU A 165 18.12 -21.17 -18.38
C LEU A 165 17.14 -22.34 -18.49
N LEU A 166 17.53 -23.44 -19.16
CA LEU A 166 16.72 -24.65 -19.26
C LEU A 166 16.47 -25.28 -17.87
N THR A 167 17.50 -25.36 -17.04
CA THR A 167 17.38 -25.86 -15.66
C THR A 167 16.41 -25.00 -14.85
N PHE A 168 16.52 -23.67 -14.98
CA PHE A 168 15.57 -22.74 -14.37
C PHE A 168 14.14 -22.99 -14.84
N VAL A 169 13.90 -23.15 -16.15
CA VAL A 169 12.55 -23.42 -16.71
C VAL A 169 11.98 -24.72 -16.15
N ILE A 170 12.77 -25.80 -16.10
CA ILE A 170 12.33 -27.08 -15.56
C ILE A 170 11.95 -26.94 -14.08
N ALA A 171 12.83 -26.35 -13.26
CA ALA A 171 12.56 -26.12 -11.85
C ALA A 171 11.35 -25.20 -11.64
N HIS A 172 11.22 -24.15 -12.44
CA HIS A 172 10.11 -23.21 -12.39
C HIS A 172 8.78 -23.90 -12.68
N ILE A 173 8.68 -24.69 -13.75
CA ILE A 173 7.47 -25.44 -14.09
C ILE A 173 7.13 -26.43 -12.97
N TYR A 174 8.10 -27.18 -12.48
CA TYR A 174 7.88 -28.07 -11.34
C TYR A 174 7.29 -27.31 -10.13
N LEU A 175 7.87 -26.19 -9.74
CA LEU A 175 7.40 -25.39 -8.60
C LEU A 175 6.01 -24.79 -8.81
N THR A 176 5.55 -24.57 -10.05
CA THR A 176 4.16 -24.15 -10.29
C THR A 176 3.13 -25.25 -9.99
N THR A 177 3.58 -26.50 -9.85
CA THR A 177 2.73 -27.66 -9.53
C THR A 177 2.68 -27.98 -8.03
N THR A 178 3.43 -27.27 -7.19
CA THR A 178 3.56 -27.58 -5.75
C THR A 178 2.63 -26.77 -4.85
N GLY A 179 1.60 -26.12 -5.41
CA GLY A 179 0.51 -25.50 -4.63
C GLY A 179 -0.56 -26.52 -4.20
N ASP A 180 -1.68 -26.04 -3.65
CA ASP A 180 -2.78 -26.90 -3.15
C ASP A 180 -3.29 -27.91 -4.19
N ARG A 181 -3.28 -27.51 -5.47
CA ARG A 181 -3.52 -28.41 -6.60
C ARG A 181 -2.50 -28.10 -7.71
N PRO A 182 -2.06 -29.10 -8.48
CA PRO A 182 -1.02 -28.95 -9.49
C PRO A 182 -1.28 -27.87 -10.54
N LEU A 183 -2.54 -27.55 -10.82
CA LEU A 183 -2.91 -26.57 -11.86
C LEU A 183 -3.36 -25.22 -11.30
N THR A 184 -3.36 -25.03 -9.97
CA THR A 184 -3.87 -23.78 -9.36
C THR A 184 -3.06 -22.57 -9.82
N SER A 185 -1.73 -22.63 -9.73
CA SER A 185 -0.86 -21.52 -10.14
C SER A 185 -0.91 -21.27 -11.64
N ILE A 186 -0.96 -22.33 -12.47
CA ILE A 186 -1.11 -22.20 -13.92
C ILE A 186 -2.45 -21.54 -14.28
N LYS A 187 -3.54 -21.93 -13.62
CA LYS A 187 -4.86 -21.29 -13.79
C LYS A 187 -4.83 -19.82 -13.40
N ALA A 188 -4.11 -19.46 -12.34
CA ALA A 188 -3.92 -18.06 -11.96
C ALA A 188 -3.13 -17.27 -13.02
N MET A 189 -2.12 -17.87 -13.63
CA MET A 189 -1.34 -17.26 -14.72
C MET A 189 -2.12 -17.09 -16.04
N LEU A 190 -3.20 -17.85 -16.23
CA LEU A 190 -4.11 -17.68 -17.37
C LEU A 190 -5.21 -16.65 -17.08
N THR A 191 -5.86 -16.79 -15.92
CA THR A 191 -7.06 -16.01 -15.58
C THR A 191 -6.76 -14.67 -14.88
N GLY A 192 -5.59 -14.56 -14.23
CA GLY A 192 -5.21 -13.44 -13.36
C GLY A 192 -5.67 -13.54 -11.92
N TRP A 193 -6.55 -14.50 -11.62
CA TRP A 193 -7.16 -14.67 -10.31
C TRP A 193 -6.52 -15.82 -9.55
N GLU A 194 -6.17 -15.57 -8.30
CA GLU A 194 -5.63 -16.58 -7.39
C GLU A 194 -6.38 -16.52 -6.06
N VAL A 195 -6.56 -17.69 -5.44
CA VAL A 195 -7.11 -17.77 -4.10
C VAL A 195 -5.94 -17.63 -3.13
N VAL A 196 -5.99 -16.61 -2.28
CA VAL A 196 -4.91 -16.27 -1.36
C VAL A 196 -5.43 -16.35 0.07
N ASP A 197 -4.61 -16.88 0.96
CA ASP A 197 -4.81 -16.74 2.39
C ASP A 197 -4.54 -15.28 2.81
N ILE A 198 -5.61 -14.61 3.21
CA ILE A 198 -5.59 -13.27 3.76
C ILE A 198 -5.74 -13.36 5.27
N ASP A 199 -4.87 -12.63 5.97
CA ASP A 199 -5.07 -12.29 7.37
C ASP A 199 -6.11 -11.15 7.46
N PRO A 200 -7.29 -11.38 8.08
CA PRO A 200 -8.34 -10.37 8.22
C PRO A 200 -7.87 -9.09 8.89
N GLU A 201 -6.88 -9.16 9.80
CA GLU A 201 -6.33 -7.97 10.45
C GLU A 201 -5.43 -7.17 9.51
N GLU A 202 -4.59 -7.85 8.71
CA GLU A 202 -3.72 -7.21 7.73
C GLU A 202 -4.53 -6.52 6.61
N GLU A 203 -5.61 -7.15 6.16
CA GLU A 203 -6.54 -6.55 5.16
C GLU A 203 -7.25 -5.33 5.75
N ARG A 204 -7.80 -5.45 6.96
CA ARG A 204 -8.46 -4.33 7.66
C ARG A 204 -7.53 -3.13 7.83
N MET A 205 -6.31 -3.36 8.32
CA MET A 205 -5.32 -2.29 8.55
C MET A 205 -4.91 -1.59 7.25
N LYS A 206 -4.84 -2.34 6.15
CA LYS A 206 -4.46 -1.78 4.86
C LYS A 206 -5.59 -0.99 4.20
N HIS A 207 -6.82 -1.49 4.26
CA HIS A 207 -7.99 -0.74 3.80
C HIS A 207 -8.16 0.56 4.61
N LEU A 208 -7.92 0.48 5.92
CA LEU A 208 -7.90 1.65 6.80
C LEU A 208 -6.80 2.65 6.40
N SER A 209 -5.58 2.15 6.14
CA SER A 209 -4.48 2.99 5.67
C SER A 209 -4.76 3.64 4.31
N GLU A 210 -5.35 2.92 3.35
CA GLU A 210 -5.74 3.47 2.05
C GLU A 210 -6.84 4.53 2.19
N ALA A 211 -7.85 4.29 3.03
CA ALA A 211 -8.90 5.27 3.36
C ALA A 211 -8.32 6.57 3.89
N ILE A 212 -7.45 6.45 4.89
CA ILE A 212 -6.76 7.57 5.51
C ILE A 212 -5.90 8.30 4.48
N ASN A 213 -5.18 7.58 3.61
CA ASN A 213 -4.34 8.16 2.56
C ASN A 213 -5.12 8.88 1.46
N SER A 214 -6.36 8.48 1.20
CA SER A 214 -7.27 9.17 0.27
C SER A 214 -8.06 10.30 0.92
N SER A 215 -8.04 10.42 2.25
CA SER A 215 -8.84 11.41 2.96
C SER A 215 -8.32 12.83 2.72
N ALA A 216 -9.23 13.81 2.69
CA ALA A 216 -8.88 15.22 2.61
C ALA A 216 -8.36 15.81 3.94
N ALA A 217 -8.34 15.01 5.00
CA ALA A 217 -7.66 15.33 6.26
C ALA A 217 -6.21 14.81 6.24
N GLY A 218 -5.29 15.57 6.82
CA GLY A 218 -3.95 15.07 7.08
C GLY A 218 -3.95 14.16 8.31
N TYR A 219 -3.57 12.90 8.18
CA TYR A 219 -3.38 11.99 9.32
C TYR A 219 -1.93 11.99 9.74
N TYR A 220 -1.69 11.89 11.05
CA TYR A 220 -0.36 11.75 11.62
C TYR A 220 -0.36 10.87 12.87
N ARG A 221 0.81 10.30 13.16
CA ARG A 221 1.10 9.55 14.38
C ARG A 221 2.47 9.93 14.92
N ILE A 222 2.55 10.23 16.22
CA ILE A 222 3.80 10.54 16.93
C ILE A 222 4.01 9.57 18.09
N ASN A 223 5.25 9.13 18.31
CA ASN A 223 5.56 8.27 19.46
C ASN A 223 5.64 9.07 20.77
N ASN A 224 5.86 8.37 21.89
CA ASN A 224 6.02 8.97 23.22
C ASN A 224 7.23 9.91 23.39
N LYS A 225 8.12 10.00 22.39
CA LYS A 225 9.24 10.95 22.35
C LYS A 225 8.95 12.16 21.45
N GLY A 226 7.75 12.24 20.87
CA GLY A 226 7.39 13.30 19.93
C GLY A 226 7.95 13.12 18.52
N GLU A 227 8.47 11.94 18.17
CA GLU A 227 8.94 11.66 16.81
C GLU A 227 7.77 11.22 15.93
N ILE A 228 7.70 11.79 14.72
CA ILE A 228 6.68 11.44 13.72
C ILE A 228 6.98 10.05 13.18
N ILE A 229 6.08 9.10 13.40
CA ILE A 229 6.23 7.70 12.98
C ILE A 229 5.36 7.34 11.77
N ASP A 230 4.27 8.08 11.54
CA ASP A 230 3.42 7.90 10.36
C ASP A 230 2.73 9.20 9.97
N VAL A 231 2.53 9.39 8.67
CA VAL A 231 1.75 10.48 8.07
C VAL A 231 1.15 10.00 6.75
N ASN A 232 -0.01 10.53 6.39
CA ASN A 232 -0.64 10.27 5.11
C ASN A 232 -0.18 11.28 4.02
N ASN A 233 -0.57 11.03 2.76
CA ASN A 233 -0.21 11.90 1.63
C ASN A 233 -0.78 13.32 1.78
N THR A 234 -1.99 13.45 2.32
CA THR A 234 -2.62 14.76 2.51
C THR A 234 -1.86 15.62 3.52
N TRP A 235 -1.38 15.02 4.61
CA TRP A 235 -0.51 15.68 5.58
C TRP A 235 0.79 16.16 4.92
N LEU A 236 1.40 15.32 4.07
CA LEU A 236 2.62 15.67 3.33
C LEU A 236 2.40 16.85 2.38
N ASN A 237 1.29 16.83 1.62
CA ASN A 237 0.90 17.92 0.75
C ASN A 237 0.67 19.22 1.53
N MET A 238 -0.07 19.15 2.63
CA MET A 238 -0.27 20.27 3.56
C MET A 238 1.06 20.81 4.10
N TYR A 239 2.03 19.93 4.38
CA TYR A 239 3.35 20.32 4.86
C TYR A 239 4.30 20.84 3.75
N ASN A 240 3.83 20.93 2.51
CA ASN A 240 4.63 21.25 1.31
C ASN A 240 5.83 20.30 1.15
N CYS A 241 5.64 19.01 1.44
CA CYS A 241 6.67 17.98 1.34
C CYS A 241 6.19 16.82 0.46
N ASN A 242 6.97 16.45 -0.55
CA ASN A 242 6.65 15.32 -1.44
C ASN A 242 7.39 14.02 -1.06
N ASP A 243 8.16 14.03 0.03
CA ASP A 243 9.03 12.93 0.42
C ASP A 243 8.84 12.59 1.90
N ARG A 244 8.09 11.51 2.16
CA ARG A 244 7.78 11.00 3.49
C ARG A 244 9.02 10.73 4.32
N ASP A 245 10.08 10.20 3.72
CA ASP A 245 11.28 9.75 4.44
C ASP A 245 12.05 10.92 5.08
N LYS A 246 11.81 12.16 4.61
CA LYS A 246 12.39 13.36 5.22
C LYS A 246 11.73 13.76 6.54
N ILE A 247 10.50 13.33 6.75
CA ILE A 247 9.66 13.71 7.91
C ILE A 247 9.65 12.61 8.96
N ILE A 248 9.57 11.35 8.54
CA ILE A 248 9.55 10.22 9.48
C ILE A 248 10.83 10.21 10.34
N GLY A 249 10.66 10.06 11.65
CA GLY A 249 11.73 10.13 12.64
C GLY A 249 12.12 11.55 13.06
N GLN A 250 11.57 12.60 12.44
CA GLN A 250 11.76 13.96 12.93
C GLN A 250 10.85 14.24 14.13
N HIS A 251 11.32 15.10 15.04
CA HIS A 251 10.50 15.59 16.15
C HIS A 251 9.43 16.59 15.65
N TYR A 252 8.20 16.50 16.15
CA TYR A 252 7.07 17.35 15.70
C TYR A 252 7.37 18.84 15.84
N SER A 253 8.26 19.24 16.76
CA SER A 253 8.65 20.64 16.96
C SER A 253 9.26 21.29 15.70
N LYS A 254 9.79 20.51 14.75
CA LYS A 254 10.26 21.03 13.47
C LYS A 254 9.13 21.60 12.59
N THR A 255 7.89 21.22 12.89
CA THR A 255 6.70 21.72 12.20
C THR A 255 6.18 23.03 12.81
N ARG A 256 6.92 23.67 13.72
CA ARG A 256 6.49 24.85 14.48
C ARG A 256 7.51 25.99 14.41
N TYR A 257 7.00 27.21 14.60
CA TYR A 257 7.83 28.37 14.96
C TYR A 257 8.02 28.40 16.48
N ASP A 258 9.07 29.08 16.93
CA ASP A 258 9.43 29.13 18.36
C ASP A 258 8.31 29.72 19.22
N ASP A 259 7.58 30.70 18.70
CA ASP A 259 6.49 31.40 19.41
C ASP A 259 5.27 30.49 19.68
N ASP A 260 4.99 29.53 18.79
CA ASP A 260 3.82 28.63 18.86
C ASP A 260 4.15 27.26 19.46
N ARG A 261 5.43 27.01 19.77
CA ARG A 261 5.93 25.71 20.24
C ARG A 261 5.41 25.35 21.63
N SER A 262 5.39 26.32 22.54
CA SER A 262 5.03 26.12 23.95
C SER A 262 3.62 25.55 24.14
N LEU A 263 2.68 26.01 23.33
CA LEU A 263 1.28 25.57 23.37
C LEU A 263 1.18 24.09 22.96
N LEU A 264 1.83 23.72 21.85
CA LEU A 264 1.79 22.35 21.35
C LEU A 264 2.55 21.39 22.26
N ASP A 265 3.69 21.80 22.81
CA ASP A 265 4.45 20.99 23.78
C ASP A 265 3.59 20.66 25.00
N ASN A 266 2.84 21.64 25.54
CA ASN A 266 1.90 21.38 26.64
C ASN A 266 0.77 20.42 26.23
N MET A 267 0.21 20.56 25.03
CA MET A 267 -0.83 19.66 24.54
C MET A 267 -0.32 18.24 24.35
N VAL A 268 0.88 18.07 23.79
CA VAL A 268 1.50 16.75 23.61
C VAL A 268 1.79 16.09 24.95
N GLU A 269 2.32 16.84 25.94
CA GLU A 269 2.54 16.32 27.29
C GLU A 269 1.24 15.84 27.95
N ARG A 270 0.17 16.63 27.84
CA ARG A 270 -1.16 16.28 28.36
C ARG A 270 -1.75 15.09 27.62
N ALA A 271 -1.55 15.00 26.30
CA ALA A 271 -1.98 13.86 25.53
C ALA A 271 -1.23 12.58 25.92
N LEU A 272 0.07 12.67 26.20
CA LEU A 272 0.85 11.55 26.76
C LEU A 272 0.45 11.19 28.20
N GLN A 273 -0.34 12.03 28.88
CA GLN A 273 -0.96 11.75 30.17
C GLN A 273 -2.40 11.22 30.05
N GLY A 274 -2.90 11.03 28.82
CA GLY A 274 -4.21 10.45 28.54
C GLY A 274 -5.29 11.47 28.16
N GLU A 275 -4.93 12.73 27.98
CA GLU A 275 -5.89 13.74 27.53
C GLU A 275 -6.06 13.75 26.00
N SER A 276 -7.25 14.08 25.52
CA SER A 276 -7.52 14.17 24.09
C SER A 276 -7.99 15.56 23.71
N PHE A 277 -7.66 15.96 22.49
CA PHE A 277 -7.96 17.27 21.94
C PHE A 277 -8.62 17.13 20.58
N SER A 278 -9.56 18.02 20.30
CA SER A 278 -10.26 18.10 19.02
C SER A 278 -10.54 19.57 18.70
N GLY A 279 -10.56 19.90 17.41
CA GLY A 279 -10.91 21.24 16.96
C GLY A 279 -9.97 22.35 17.44
N ILE A 280 -8.71 22.04 17.80
CA ILE A 280 -7.81 23.07 18.32
C ILE A 280 -7.15 23.82 17.15
N PRO A 281 -7.36 25.14 17.01
CA PRO A 281 -6.71 25.93 15.97
C PRO A 281 -5.24 26.14 16.32
N VAL A 282 -4.35 25.74 15.41
CA VAL A 282 -2.90 25.86 15.59
C VAL A 282 -2.22 26.26 14.29
N THR A 283 -1.01 26.79 14.40
CA THR A 283 -0.18 27.16 13.25
C THR A 283 0.98 26.19 13.07
N ARG A 284 1.25 25.78 11.82
CA ARG A 284 2.48 25.06 11.44
C ARG A 284 3.43 25.94 10.62
N ARG A 285 4.70 25.58 10.69
CA ARG A 285 5.77 25.96 9.76
C ARG A 285 5.96 24.80 8.77
N CYS A 286 5.64 25.03 7.51
CA CYS A 286 5.81 24.06 6.42
C CYS A 286 7.29 23.91 6.02
N MET A 287 7.60 22.94 5.16
CA MET A 287 8.98 22.64 4.75
C MET A 287 9.66 23.79 3.98
N ASP A 288 8.86 24.61 3.29
CA ASP A 288 9.29 25.81 2.54
C ASP A 288 9.31 27.09 3.39
N ASP A 289 9.22 26.94 4.72
CA ASP A 289 9.12 28.03 5.69
C ASP A 289 7.85 28.89 5.61
N SER A 290 6.85 28.47 4.83
CA SER A 290 5.52 29.07 4.85
C SER A 290 4.78 28.77 6.16
N LYS A 291 3.92 29.70 6.56
CA LYS A 291 3.07 29.58 7.75
C LYS A 291 1.70 29.08 7.28
N ALA A 292 1.17 28.03 7.92
CA ALA A 292 -0.14 27.51 7.57
C ALA A 292 -0.98 27.24 8.81
N HIS A 293 -2.27 27.54 8.73
CA HIS A 293 -3.22 27.38 9.81
C HIS A 293 -3.95 26.04 9.65
N HIS A 294 -4.19 25.32 10.76
CA HIS A 294 -4.95 24.07 10.73
C HIS A 294 -5.72 23.85 12.04
N LEU A 295 -6.83 23.12 11.96
CA LEU A 295 -7.40 22.44 13.12
C LEU A 295 -6.65 21.16 13.40
N LEU A 296 -6.49 20.86 14.67
CA LEU A 296 -5.74 19.72 15.17
C LEU A 296 -6.64 18.89 16.09
N SER A 297 -6.63 17.58 15.85
CA SER A 297 -7.04 16.58 16.85
C SER A 297 -5.80 15.81 17.31
N MET A 298 -5.78 15.45 18.60
CA MET A 298 -4.76 14.63 19.25
C MET A 298 -5.46 13.64 20.16
N ASN A 299 -5.25 12.35 19.93
CA ASN A 299 -5.83 11.29 20.74
C ASN A 299 -4.72 10.33 21.16
N PRO A 300 -4.59 10.01 22.46
CA PRO A 300 -3.66 9.01 22.92
C PRO A 300 -4.11 7.62 22.45
N VAL A 301 -3.15 6.80 22.07
CA VAL A 301 -3.35 5.40 21.74
C VAL A 301 -2.83 4.55 22.88
N LEU A 302 -3.70 3.70 23.42
CA LEU A 302 -3.41 2.79 24.52
C LEU A 302 -3.14 1.38 23.95
N GLU A 303 -2.01 0.78 24.29
CA GLU A 303 -1.74 -0.65 24.12
C GLU A 303 -1.36 -1.21 25.50
N ASP A 304 -2.01 -2.28 25.95
CA ASP A 304 -1.78 -2.92 27.27
C ASP A 304 -1.80 -1.92 28.46
N ASP A 305 -2.81 -1.03 28.51
CA ASP A 305 -2.98 0.03 29.51
C ASP A 305 -1.85 1.09 29.57
N LEU A 306 -0.96 1.10 28.57
CA LEU A 306 0.12 2.07 28.44
C LEU A 306 -0.11 2.93 27.18
N ILE A 307 0.06 4.24 27.32
CA ILE A 307 0.03 5.15 26.19
C ILE A 307 1.30 4.94 25.37
N THR A 308 1.17 4.39 24.17
CA THR A 308 2.31 4.08 23.30
C THR A 308 2.62 5.19 22.31
N CYS A 309 1.60 5.94 21.88
CA CYS A 309 1.72 7.02 20.92
C CYS A 309 0.49 7.94 20.95
N ILE A 310 0.57 9.04 20.20
CA ILE A 310 -0.56 9.93 19.91
C ILE A 310 -0.85 9.85 18.41
N GLU A 311 -2.13 9.82 18.05
CA GLU A 311 -2.57 9.91 16.67
C GLU A 311 -3.64 10.99 16.51
N GLY A 312 -3.77 11.53 15.30
CA GLY A 312 -4.69 12.60 15.07
C GLY A 312 -4.86 12.99 13.60
N PHE A 313 -5.80 13.91 13.40
CA PHE A 313 -6.08 14.50 12.11
C PHE A 313 -5.77 16.00 12.14
N ILE A 314 -5.33 16.52 11.00
CA ILE A 314 -5.22 17.94 10.72
C ILE A 314 -6.13 18.33 9.55
N LEU A 315 -6.79 19.46 9.68
CA LEU A 315 -7.61 20.06 8.64
C LEU A 315 -7.10 21.47 8.37
N GLU A 316 -6.82 21.80 7.12
CA GLU A 316 -6.27 23.10 6.74
C GLU A 316 -7.29 24.23 6.92
N LEU A 317 -6.80 25.40 7.32
CA LEU A 317 -7.56 26.64 7.49
C LEU A 317 -7.16 27.64 6.40
N ASP A 318 -8.14 28.30 5.79
CA ASP A 318 -7.91 29.39 4.85
C ASP A 318 -7.34 30.64 5.57
N GLU A 319 -6.23 31.18 5.07
CA GLU A 319 -5.54 32.38 5.61
C GLU A 319 -6.41 33.64 5.60
N SER A 320 -7.48 33.68 4.80
CA SER A 320 -8.40 34.82 4.75
C SER A 320 -9.34 34.91 5.96
N MET A 321 -9.38 33.87 6.81
CA MET A 321 -10.21 33.86 8.01
C MET A 321 -9.41 34.29 9.25
N PRO A 322 -9.89 35.27 10.05
CA PRO A 322 -9.25 35.61 11.32
C PRO A 322 -9.24 34.38 12.26
N PHE A 323 -8.18 34.26 13.08
CA PHE A 323 -8.09 33.22 14.13
C PHE A 323 -9.42 33.15 14.89
N PRO A 324 -10.10 32.00 14.94
CA PRO A 324 -11.52 32.01 15.27
C PRO A 324 -11.71 32.18 16.77
N GLU A 325 -12.38 33.24 17.19
CA GLU A 325 -13.15 33.23 18.44
C GLU A 325 -14.37 32.27 18.31
N HIS A 326 -14.76 31.87 17.10
CA HIS A 326 -15.81 30.87 16.82
C HIS A 326 -15.35 29.86 15.76
N LEU A 327 -15.21 28.60 16.18
CA LEU A 327 -14.77 27.45 15.40
C LEU A 327 -15.77 27.09 14.26
N ASP A 328 -17.00 27.56 14.37
CA ASP A 328 -18.17 27.23 13.55
C ASP A 328 -17.96 27.43 12.03
N HIS A 329 -17.24 28.49 11.63
CA HIS A 329 -17.05 28.81 10.21
C HIS A 329 -16.06 27.89 9.51
N VAL A 330 -14.98 27.54 10.19
CA VAL A 330 -13.96 26.62 9.70
C VAL A 330 -14.53 25.23 9.46
N ILE A 331 -15.33 24.79 10.43
CA ILE A 331 -15.95 23.49 10.45
C ILE A 331 -16.89 23.32 9.25
N ARG A 332 -17.57 24.38 8.81
CA ARG A 332 -18.54 24.36 7.68
C ARG A 332 -17.92 24.00 6.33
N ASP A 333 -16.72 24.47 6.02
CA ASP A 333 -16.08 24.30 4.70
C ASP A 333 -15.14 23.08 4.60
N SER A 334 -15.03 22.31 5.69
CA SER A 334 -14.24 21.07 5.73
C SER A 334 -14.94 19.94 4.97
N SER A 335 -14.18 19.15 4.21
CA SER A 335 -14.64 17.92 3.54
C SER A 335 -14.80 16.72 4.48
N ALA A 336 -14.33 16.82 5.72
CA ALA A 336 -14.62 15.89 6.80
C ALA A 336 -15.92 16.30 7.52
N GLY A 337 -16.78 15.34 7.83
CA GLY A 337 -18.03 15.59 8.57
C GLY A 337 -17.75 15.84 10.04
N TYR A 338 -18.01 17.04 10.55
CA TYR A 338 -17.93 17.35 11.98
C TYR A 338 -19.29 17.18 12.65
N TYR A 339 -19.27 16.75 13.91
CA TYR A 339 -20.46 16.69 14.74
C TYR A 339 -20.14 16.99 16.20
N ARG A 340 -21.14 17.51 16.92
CA ARG A 340 -21.17 17.65 18.37
C ARG A 340 -22.53 17.21 18.90
N ILE A 341 -22.50 16.35 19.91
CA ILE A 341 -23.69 15.87 20.63
C ILE A 341 -23.56 16.17 22.11
N ASP A 342 -24.69 16.35 22.80
CA ASP A 342 -24.73 16.50 24.25
C ASP A 342 -24.65 15.14 24.98
N ASN A 343 -24.68 15.17 26.31
CA ASN A 343 -24.66 13.96 27.15
C ASN A 343 -25.93 13.09 27.09
N GLN A 344 -26.95 13.51 26.33
CA GLN A 344 -28.17 12.75 26.05
C GLN A 344 -28.19 12.22 24.60
N GLY A 345 -27.13 12.46 23.82
CA GLY A 345 -27.03 12.02 22.45
C GLY A 345 -27.75 12.92 21.44
N ILE A 346 -28.13 14.14 21.85
CA ILE A 346 -28.78 15.12 20.99
C ILE A 346 -27.74 15.87 20.18
N LEU A 347 -27.94 15.94 18.87
CA LEU A 347 -27.10 16.69 17.93
C LEU A 347 -27.23 18.18 18.20
N MET A 348 -26.15 18.77 18.70
CA MET A 348 -26.03 20.19 19.00
C MET A 348 -25.47 20.95 17.81
N GLU A 349 -24.56 20.32 17.06
CA GLU A 349 -23.89 20.94 15.93
C GLU A 349 -23.45 19.89 14.90
N VAL A 350 -23.52 20.23 13.62
CA VAL A 350 -22.98 19.46 12.49
C VAL A 350 -22.52 20.42 11.40
N ASN A 351 -21.66 19.98 10.49
CA ASN A 351 -21.24 20.78 9.33
C ASN A 351 -21.88 20.32 8.01
N GLU A 352 -21.64 21.08 6.93
CA GLU A 352 -22.16 20.78 5.58
C GLU A 352 -21.66 19.44 5.02
N ALA A 353 -20.41 19.05 5.31
CA ALA A 353 -19.90 17.74 4.92
C ALA A 353 -20.62 16.60 5.63
N TRP A 354 -20.99 16.76 6.91
CA TRP A 354 -21.83 15.80 7.62
C TRP A 354 -23.21 15.72 6.97
N LEU A 355 -23.85 16.86 6.65
CA LEU A 355 -25.15 16.87 5.98
C LEU A 355 -25.08 16.16 4.62
N SER A 356 -24.07 16.47 3.82
CA SER A 356 -23.81 15.84 2.52
C SER A 356 -23.60 14.32 2.66
N LEU A 357 -22.82 13.92 3.67
CA LEU A 357 -22.49 12.51 3.96
C LEU A 357 -23.73 11.68 4.32
N TYR A 358 -24.63 12.26 5.11
CA TYR A 358 -25.88 11.64 5.56
C TYR A 358 -27.10 11.99 4.69
N LYS A 359 -26.88 12.80 3.63
CA LYS A 359 -27.88 13.25 2.65
C LYS A 359 -29.05 14.03 3.25
N TYR A 360 -28.75 14.90 4.21
CA TYR A 360 -29.70 15.88 4.74
C TYR A 360 -29.57 17.22 3.99
N ASP A 361 -30.69 17.93 3.82
CA ASP A 361 -30.72 19.19 3.06
C ASP A 361 -30.33 20.41 3.89
N SER A 362 -30.58 20.40 5.21
CA SER A 362 -30.23 21.51 6.11
C SER A 362 -29.94 21.04 7.54
N MET A 363 -29.19 21.87 8.28
CA MET A 363 -28.88 21.64 9.69
C MET A 363 -30.14 21.62 10.56
N GLU A 364 -31.16 22.43 10.23
CA GLU A 364 -32.38 22.55 11.05
C GLU A 364 -33.17 21.23 11.12
N GLU A 365 -32.99 20.34 10.15
CA GLU A 365 -33.60 19.02 10.18
C GLU A 365 -32.93 18.07 11.18
N VAL A 366 -31.69 18.36 11.56
CA VAL A 366 -30.80 17.45 12.29
C VAL A 366 -30.56 17.92 13.71
N ILE A 367 -30.34 19.22 13.91
CA ILE A 367 -30.09 19.80 15.24
C ILE A 367 -31.30 19.58 16.15
N GLY A 368 -31.04 19.16 17.38
CA GLY A 368 -32.06 18.80 18.37
C GLY A 368 -32.60 17.38 18.21
N ARG A 369 -32.17 16.61 17.21
CA ARG A 369 -32.49 15.18 17.09
C ARG A 369 -31.43 14.31 17.73
N HIS A 370 -31.84 13.13 18.19
CA HIS A 370 -30.93 12.13 18.73
C HIS A 370 -30.09 11.48 17.59
N TYR A 371 -28.82 11.15 17.84
CA TYR A 371 -27.92 10.56 16.83
C TYR A 371 -28.43 9.25 16.23
N SER A 372 -29.43 8.61 16.85
CA SER A 372 -30.12 7.43 16.35
C SER A 372 -30.79 7.61 14.99
N ILE A 373 -31.05 8.84 14.55
CA ILE A 373 -31.55 9.10 13.19
C ILE A 373 -30.58 8.61 12.09
N THR A 374 -29.32 8.41 12.45
CA THR A 374 -28.25 8.03 11.52
C THR A 374 -27.90 6.54 11.55
N ARG A 375 -28.69 5.73 12.26
CA ARG A 375 -28.42 4.30 12.51
C ARG A 375 -29.69 3.47 12.39
N THR A 376 -29.50 2.20 12.06
CA THR A 376 -30.56 1.20 12.20
C THR A 376 -30.66 0.77 13.68
N PRO A 377 -31.81 0.25 14.13
CA PRO A 377 -31.96 -0.27 15.50
C PRO A 377 -30.92 -1.34 15.86
N GLU A 378 -30.50 -2.16 14.90
CA GLU A 378 -29.52 -3.24 15.08
C GLU A 378 -28.07 -2.73 15.27
N GLU A 379 -27.76 -1.54 14.74
CA GLU A 379 -26.43 -0.93 14.83
C GLU A 379 -26.33 0.12 15.95
N MET A 380 -27.45 0.39 16.61
CA MET A 380 -27.56 1.34 17.71
C MET A 380 -26.70 0.92 18.91
N ASP A 381 -26.73 -0.37 19.27
CA ASP A 381 -26.02 -0.91 20.45
C ASP A 381 -24.51 -0.67 20.40
N LYS A 382 -23.91 -0.73 19.20
CA LYS A 382 -22.46 -0.47 19.02
C LYS A 382 -22.12 1.00 19.17
N LEU A 383 -22.99 1.87 18.69
CA LEU A 383 -22.81 3.31 18.82
C LEU A 383 -23.06 3.75 20.26
N ASP A 384 -24.00 3.11 20.96
CA ASP A 384 -24.25 3.37 22.38
C ASP A 384 -23.06 2.96 23.24
N ASP A 385 -22.41 1.82 22.96
CA ASP A 385 -21.15 1.45 23.64
C ASP A 385 -20.05 2.51 23.42
N THR A 386 -19.91 2.97 22.17
CA THR A 386 -18.98 4.06 21.80
C THR A 386 -19.31 5.34 22.59
N PHE A 387 -20.57 5.75 22.61
CA PHE A 387 -21.02 6.94 23.32
C PHE A 387 -20.81 6.84 24.84
N GLN A 388 -21.11 5.69 25.44
CA GLN A 388 -20.90 5.45 26.86
C GLN A 388 -19.43 5.44 27.27
N LYS A 389 -18.54 4.90 26.42
CA LYS A 389 -17.09 5.00 26.62
C LYS A 389 -16.63 6.45 26.63
N VAL A 390 -17.11 7.24 25.67
CA VAL A 390 -16.75 8.67 25.60
C VAL A 390 -17.28 9.46 26.79
N LEU A 391 -18.51 9.17 27.25
CA LEU A 391 -19.05 9.79 28.47
C LEU A 391 -18.34 9.35 29.76
N LYS A 392 -17.54 8.28 29.73
CA LYS A 392 -16.63 7.88 30.82
C LYS A 392 -15.25 8.53 30.72
N GLY A 393 -15.02 9.36 29.71
CA GLY A 393 -13.77 10.08 29.47
C GLY A 393 -12.83 9.38 28.50
N GLU A 394 -13.24 8.29 27.85
CA GLU A 394 -12.44 7.63 26.83
C GLU A 394 -12.51 8.40 25.50
N SER A 395 -11.42 8.41 24.75
CA SER A 395 -11.42 8.92 23.37
C SER A 395 -11.34 7.77 22.40
N ILE A 396 -12.08 7.90 21.30
CA ILE A 396 -12.16 6.87 20.27
C ILE A 396 -11.59 7.44 19.00
N THR A 397 -10.59 6.74 18.49
CA THR A 397 -9.93 7.11 17.25
C THR A 397 -10.10 5.98 16.26
N SER A 398 -10.53 6.34 15.06
CA SER A 398 -10.59 5.43 13.92
C SER A 398 -11.58 4.26 14.06
N SER A 399 -12.74 4.49 14.69
CA SER A 399 -13.80 3.47 14.77
C SER A 399 -14.62 3.45 13.47
N ILE A 400 -14.78 2.27 12.86
CA ILE A 400 -15.61 2.10 11.67
C ILE A 400 -17.06 1.91 12.11
N ALA A 401 -17.93 2.79 11.64
CA ALA A 401 -19.37 2.65 11.82
C ALA A 401 -20.08 2.68 10.47
N LYS A 402 -21.19 1.94 10.40
CA LYS A 402 -22.13 2.05 9.31
C LYS A 402 -23.11 3.18 9.61
N ARG A 403 -23.53 3.86 8.57
CA ARG A 403 -24.53 4.92 8.62
C ARG A 403 -25.74 4.57 7.78
N PHE A 404 -26.87 5.07 8.25
CA PHE A 404 -28.10 5.16 7.49
C PHE A 404 -28.35 6.62 7.12
N CYS A 405 -28.51 6.88 5.83
CA CYS A 405 -28.73 8.22 5.28
C CYS A 405 -30.23 8.53 5.20
N ARG A 406 -30.57 9.82 5.08
CA ARG A 406 -31.98 10.29 5.01
C ARG A 406 -32.78 9.65 3.87
N ASP A 407 -32.15 9.37 2.74
CA ASP A 407 -32.77 8.76 1.55
C ASP A 407 -32.95 7.23 1.66
N GLY A 408 -32.58 6.65 2.80
CA GLY A 408 -32.63 5.22 3.05
C GLY A 408 -31.42 4.43 2.54
N SER A 409 -30.41 5.10 1.97
CA SER A 409 -29.16 4.45 1.58
C SER A 409 -28.26 4.17 2.80
N GLU A 410 -27.47 3.12 2.70
CA GLU A 410 -26.45 2.78 3.69
C GLU A 410 -25.07 3.25 3.22
N GLY A 411 -24.23 3.65 4.18
CA GLY A 411 -22.83 3.99 3.94
C GLY A 411 -21.94 3.52 5.10
N LYS A 412 -20.62 3.67 4.95
CA LYS A 412 -19.65 3.41 6.01
C LYS A 412 -18.77 4.62 6.22
N HIS A 413 -18.41 4.90 7.47
CA HIS A 413 -17.47 5.96 7.80
C HIS A 413 -16.51 5.52 8.90
N ILE A 414 -15.36 6.17 8.94
CA ILE A 414 -14.48 6.19 10.11
C ILE A 414 -14.86 7.40 10.93
N LEU A 415 -14.96 7.25 12.25
CA LEU A 415 -15.18 8.36 13.18
C LEU A 415 -14.07 8.49 14.21
N SER A 416 -13.77 9.73 14.57
CA SER A 416 -13.19 10.08 15.86
C SER A 416 -14.28 10.60 16.79
N ALA A 417 -14.11 10.37 18.09
CA ALA A 417 -15.02 10.84 19.12
C ALA A 417 -14.24 11.19 20.39
N ASN A 418 -14.47 12.40 20.89
CA ASN A 418 -13.79 12.97 22.04
C ASN A 418 -14.80 13.53 23.05
N PRO A 419 -14.55 13.38 24.35
CA PRO A 419 -15.40 13.97 25.38
C PRO A 419 -15.26 15.49 25.38
N VAL A 420 -16.40 16.18 25.50
CA VAL A 420 -16.45 17.63 25.64
C VAL A 420 -16.59 17.97 27.12
N TYR A 421 -15.67 18.80 27.64
CA TYR A 421 -15.64 19.19 29.05
C TYR A 421 -16.13 20.63 29.27
N GLU A 422 -16.99 20.83 30.26
CA GLU A 422 -17.22 22.13 30.90
C GLU A 422 -16.74 22.06 32.35
N GLY A 423 -15.60 22.71 32.63
CA GLY A 423 -14.89 22.51 33.89
C GLY A 423 -14.43 21.05 34.04
N ASN A 424 -14.82 20.39 35.13
CA ASN A 424 -14.50 18.97 35.39
C ASN A 424 -15.61 17.99 34.99
N ARG A 425 -16.64 18.44 34.27
CA ARG A 425 -17.77 17.58 33.89
C ARG A 425 -17.79 17.37 32.38
N ILE A 426 -17.96 16.11 31.98
CA ILE A 426 -18.26 15.77 30.58
C ILE A 426 -19.70 16.20 30.28
N VAL A 427 -19.86 17.06 29.29
CA VAL A 427 -21.15 17.61 28.86
C VAL A 427 -21.62 17.07 27.51
N GLY A 428 -20.76 16.33 26.81
CA GLY A 428 -21.10 15.75 25.52
C GLY A 428 -19.90 15.10 24.85
N MET A 429 -20.02 14.95 23.53
CA MET A 429 -19.02 14.32 22.66
C MET A 429 -18.95 15.06 21.33
N GLU A 430 -17.76 15.17 20.77
CA GLU A 430 -17.54 15.76 19.45
C GLU A 430 -16.50 14.98 18.65
N GLY A 431 -16.48 15.15 17.33
CA GLY A 431 -15.44 14.55 16.52
C GLY A 431 -15.65 14.70 15.03
N PHE A 432 -14.88 13.94 14.26
CA PHE A 432 -14.86 13.98 12.81
C PHE A 432 -15.27 12.64 12.22
N ILE A 433 -15.87 12.68 11.04
CA ILE A 433 -16.37 11.54 10.28
C ILE A 433 -15.82 11.64 8.86
N LEU A 434 -15.23 10.54 8.39
CA LEU A 434 -14.68 10.42 7.05
C LEU A 434 -15.39 9.29 6.31
N ASP A 435 -15.89 9.58 5.11
CA ASP A 435 -16.55 8.57 4.28
C ASP A 435 -15.57 7.48 3.85
N ILE A 436 -16.00 6.22 3.97
CA ILE A 436 -15.28 5.04 3.46
C ILE A 436 -16.22 4.11 2.69
N SER A 437 -17.37 4.61 2.23
CA SER A 437 -18.39 3.79 1.56
C SER A 437 -17.89 3.13 0.28
N ASP A 438 -16.92 3.74 -0.41
CA ASP A 438 -16.29 3.19 -1.61
C ASP A 438 -15.26 2.09 -1.31
N LEU A 439 -14.97 1.83 -0.03
CA LEU A 439 -14.02 0.80 0.40
C LEU A 439 -14.78 -0.48 0.77
N GLU A 440 -14.73 -1.47 -0.13
CA GLU A 440 -15.18 -2.83 0.18
C GLU A 440 -14.20 -3.45 1.18
N PHE A 441 -14.70 -3.98 2.31
CA PHE A 441 -13.93 -4.74 3.30
C PHE A 441 -14.08 -6.24 3.02
#